data_AF-A0A6L7Z2R9-F1
#
_entry.id   AF-A0A6L7Z2R9-F1
#
_cell.length_a   1.000
_cell.length_b   1.000
_cell.length_c   1.000
_cell.angle_alpha   90.00
_cell.angle_beta   90.00
_cell.angle_gamma   90.00
#
_symmetry.space_group_name_H-M   'P 1'
#
loop_
_entity.id
_entity.type
_entity.pdbx_description
1 polymer ?
#
loop_
_entity_poly.entity_id
_entity_poly.type
_entity_poly.pdbx_seq_one_letter_code
_entity_poly.pdbx_strand_id
1 'polypeptide(L)'
;MSFTQLYEQQLAAQVSYERGDEYVSAMLLGLHEEAAELARACAPAWKSWKPESDGDVAGEIADVLIFVINIAGAHGLAASEVLHALREKIAYNAVRSDHQRAR
;
A
#
# COMPACT_ATOMS: atom_id res chain seq x y z
N MET A 1 -11.46 6.76 -19.57
CA MET A 1 -10.52 7.42 -18.64
C MET A 1 -9.70 6.31 -18.00
N SER A 2 -8.37 6.36 -18.10
CA SER A 2 -7.50 5.31 -17.55
C SER A 2 -7.28 5.50 -16.04
N PHE A 3 -6.86 4.42 -15.35
CA PHE A 3 -6.48 4.48 -13.93
C PHE A 3 -5.44 5.57 -13.65
N THR A 4 -4.43 5.65 -14.51
CA THR A 4 -3.37 6.68 -14.44
C THR A 4 -3.96 8.09 -14.53
N GLN A 5 -4.91 8.33 -15.43
CA GLN A 5 -5.57 9.63 -15.59
C GLN A 5 -6.44 9.99 -14.38
N LEU A 6 -7.12 9.02 -13.78
CA LEU A 6 -7.94 9.22 -12.58
C LEU A 6 -7.07 9.58 -11.37
N TYR A 7 -5.95 8.86 -11.23
CA TYR A 7 -4.99 9.05 -10.15
C TYR A 7 -4.26 10.39 -10.25
N GLU A 8 -3.81 10.78 -11.45
CA GLU A 8 -3.17 12.09 -11.69
C GLU A 8 -4.13 13.26 -11.41
N GLN A 9 -5.42 13.12 -11.73
CA GLN A 9 -6.43 14.12 -11.37
C GLN A 9 -6.66 14.22 -9.86
N GLN A 10 -6.68 13.09 -9.15
CA GLN A 10 -6.79 13.07 -7.68
C GLN A 10 -5.58 13.72 -7.02
N LEU A 11 -4.37 13.41 -7.49
CA LEU A 11 -3.15 14.00 -6.97
C LEU A 11 -3.13 15.52 -7.19
N ALA A 12 -3.48 15.97 -8.40
CA ALA A 12 -3.54 17.40 -8.71
C ALA A 12 -4.58 18.15 -7.86
N ALA A 13 -5.69 17.51 -7.50
CA ALA A 13 -6.68 18.07 -6.59
C ALA A 13 -6.22 18.12 -5.12
N GLN A 14 -5.28 17.27 -4.72
CA GLN A 14 -4.74 17.21 -3.35
C GLN A 14 -3.57 18.17 -3.09
N VAL A 15 -2.92 18.71 -4.13
CA VAL A 15 -1.68 19.51 -4.02
C VAL A 15 -1.90 20.97 -3.56
N SER A 16 -3.11 21.39 -3.17
CA SER A 16 -3.35 22.70 -2.54
C SER A 16 -3.47 22.63 -1.01
N TYR A 17 -2.47 22.10 -0.29
CA TYR A 17 -2.46 22.21 1.17
C TYR A 17 -1.06 22.46 1.74
N GLU A 18 -0.92 23.58 2.46
CA GLU A 18 0.24 24.02 3.22
C GLU A 18 0.58 23.13 4.44
N ARG A 19 0.33 21.81 4.41
CA ARG A 19 0.58 20.88 5.52
C ARG A 19 0.99 19.47 5.08
N GLY A 20 2.12 19.36 4.38
CA GLY A 20 2.67 18.07 3.96
C GLY A 20 2.77 17.04 5.11
N ASP A 21 3.17 17.49 6.31
CA ASP A 21 3.35 16.60 7.47
C ASP A 21 2.04 16.02 8.01
N GLU A 22 0.97 16.82 8.06
CA GLU A 22 -0.34 16.34 8.50
C GLU A 22 -0.97 15.39 7.47
N TYR A 23 -0.78 15.68 6.18
CA TYR A 23 -1.24 14.81 5.10
C TYR A 23 -0.55 13.44 5.15
N VAL A 24 0.78 13.42 5.25
CA VAL A 24 1.55 12.17 5.37
C VAL A 24 1.15 11.40 6.63
N SER A 25 0.96 12.10 7.75
CA SER A 25 0.49 11.47 9.00
C SER A 25 -0.88 10.80 8.85
N ALA A 26 -1.82 11.46 8.17
CA ALA A 26 -3.14 10.87 7.89
C ALA A 26 -3.04 9.66 6.95
N MET A 27 -2.17 9.71 5.93
CA MET A 27 -1.94 8.57 5.04
C MET A 27 -1.28 7.39 5.75
N LEU A 28 -0.39 7.65 6.71
CA LEU A 28 0.24 6.60 7.53
C LEU A 28 -0.76 5.95 8.50
N LEU A 29 -1.70 6.73 9.05
CA LEU A 29 -2.79 6.19 9.87
C LEU A 29 -3.71 5.31 9.02
N GLY A 30 -4.13 5.78 7.84
CA GLY A 30 -4.95 4.97 6.94
C GLY A 30 -4.24 3.68 6.51
N LEU A 31 -2.95 3.75 6.16
CA LEU A 31 -2.14 2.55 5.88
C LEU A 31 -2.15 1.54 7.04
N HIS A 32 -2.11 2.02 8.29
CA HIS A 32 -2.17 1.16 9.47
C HIS A 32 -3.53 0.49 9.62
N GLU A 33 -4.63 1.22 9.37
CA GLU A 33 -5.99 0.70 9.40
C GLU A 33 -6.18 -0.40 8.34
N GLU A 34 -5.83 -0.13 7.08
CA GLU A 34 -5.96 -1.12 5.98
C GLU A 34 -5.06 -2.34 6.20
N ALA A 35 -3.88 -2.17 6.79
CA ALA A 35 -3.03 -3.31 7.15
C ALA A 35 -3.68 -4.20 8.23
N ALA A 36 -4.45 -3.62 9.14
CA ALA A 36 -5.19 -4.36 10.16
C ALA A 36 -6.42 -5.07 9.56
N GLU A 37 -7.08 -4.46 8.58
CA GLU A 37 -8.19 -5.06 7.83
C GLU A 37 -7.70 -6.22 6.97
N LEU A 38 -6.60 -6.04 6.23
CA LEU A 38 -5.93 -7.13 5.51
C LEU A 38 -5.53 -8.28 6.44
N ALA A 39 -4.96 -7.97 7.62
CA ALA A 39 -4.61 -8.99 8.59
C ALA A 39 -5.84 -9.78 9.08
N ARG A 40 -6.98 -9.11 9.26
CA ARG A 40 -8.26 -9.74 9.61
C ARG A 40 -8.81 -10.61 8.48
N ALA A 41 -8.73 -10.14 7.23
CA ALA A 41 -9.15 -10.88 6.04
C ALA A 41 -8.28 -12.13 5.80
N CYS A 42 -6.97 -12.04 6.09
CA CYS A 42 -6.04 -13.17 5.99
C CYS A 42 -6.11 -14.14 7.18
N ALA A 43 -6.70 -13.72 8.31
CA ALA A 43 -6.72 -14.55 9.51
C ALA A 43 -7.60 -15.79 9.26
N PRO A 44 -7.08 -17.01 9.52
CA PRO A 44 -7.93 -18.19 9.50
C PRO A 44 -9.02 -17.99 10.54
N ALA A 45 -10.30 -18.09 10.12
CA ALA A 45 -11.46 -17.89 10.99
C ALA A 45 -11.24 -18.62 12.33
N TRP A 46 -10.87 -17.87 13.38
CA TRP A 46 -10.59 -18.43 14.70
C TRP A 46 -11.93 -18.86 15.32
N LYS A 47 -12.38 -20.07 14.96
CA LYS A 47 -13.42 -20.96 15.53
C LYS A 47 -14.73 -20.39 16.10
N SER A 48 -14.98 -19.09 16.09
CA SER A 48 -16.19 -18.50 16.69
C SER A 48 -16.51 -17.07 16.26
N TRP A 49 -15.61 -16.38 15.55
CA TRP A 49 -15.96 -15.09 14.96
C TRP A 49 -16.68 -15.35 13.63
N LYS A 50 -17.99 -15.07 13.57
CA LYS A 50 -18.65 -14.90 12.28
C LYS A 50 -17.87 -13.79 11.54
N PRO A 51 -17.31 -14.05 10.35
CA PRO A 51 -16.79 -12.97 9.54
C PRO A 51 -17.99 -12.06 9.22
N GLU A 52 -18.07 -10.90 9.87
CA GLU A 52 -19.09 -9.91 9.51
C GLU A 52 -18.75 -9.25 8.16
N SER A 53 -17.55 -9.45 7.66
CA SER A 53 -17.21 -9.36 6.25
C SER A 53 -16.51 -10.65 5.82
N ASP A 54 -16.96 -11.25 4.72
CA ASP A 54 -16.07 -12.02 3.87
C ASP A 54 -15.06 -10.99 3.32
N GLY A 55 -14.08 -10.61 4.13
CA GLY A 55 -13.09 -9.60 3.77
C GLY A 55 -12.41 -10.04 2.48
N ASP A 56 -12.68 -9.30 1.39
CA ASP A 56 -12.07 -9.58 0.10
C ASP A 56 -10.59 -9.26 0.23
N VAL A 57 -9.77 -10.29 0.44
CA VAL A 57 -8.31 -10.17 0.54
C VAL A 57 -7.74 -9.35 -0.62
N ALA A 58 -8.32 -9.45 -1.82
CA ALA A 58 -7.87 -8.66 -2.96
C ALA A 58 -8.21 -7.16 -2.82
N GLY A 59 -9.38 -6.84 -2.25
CA GLY A 59 -9.79 -5.47 -1.90
C GLY A 59 -8.86 -4.86 -0.86
N GLU A 60 -8.65 -5.56 0.26
CA GLU A 60 -7.78 -5.09 1.34
C GLU A 60 -6.31 -4.90 0.89
N ILE A 61 -5.82 -5.77 -0.01
CA ILE A 61 -4.51 -5.57 -0.65
C ILE A 61 -4.50 -4.29 -1.48
N ALA A 62 -5.57 -4.01 -2.24
CA ALA A 62 -5.67 -2.80 -3.04
C ALA A 62 -5.69 -1.54 -2.17
N ASP A 63 -6.42 -1.56 -1.05
CA ASP A 63 -6.52 -0.42 -0.13
C ASP A 63 -5.17 -0.11 0.51
N VAL A 64 -4.43 -1.13 0.97
CA VAL A 64 -3.03 -0.96 1.42
C VAL A 64 -2.15 -0.34 0.33
N LEU A 65 -2.27 -0.81 -0.91
CA LEU A 65 -1.46 -0.30 -2.03
C LEU A 65 -1.80 1.16 -2.37
N ILE A 66 -3.07 1.56 -2.27
CA ILE A 66 -3.51 2.95 -2.48
C ILE A 66 -2.80 3.88 -1.50
N PHE A 67 -2.77 3.55 -0.20
CA PHE A 67 -2.07 4.38 0.78
C PHE A 67 -0.55 4.44 0.54
N VAL A 68 0.08 3.31 0.17
CA VAL A 68 1.52 3.30 -0.20
C VAL A 68 1.79 4.24 -1.38
N ILE A 69 0.95 4.20 -2.40
CA ILE A 69 1.08 5.04 -3.61
C ILE A 69 0.84 6.52 -3.27
N ASN A 70 -0.14 6.85 -2.42
CA ASN A 70 -0.39 8.23 -1.96
C ASN A 70 0.77 8.79 -1.13
N ILE A 71 1.37 7.98 -0.24
CA ILE A 71 2.57 8.35 0.53
C ILE A 71 3.74 8.62 -0.43
N ALA A 72 3.95 7.75 -1.41
CA ALA A 72 4.98 7.96 -2.42
C ALA A 72 4.76 9.25 -3.23
N GLY A 73 3.50 9.54 -3.60
CA GLY A 73 3.11 10.80 -4.23
C GLY A 73 3.42 12.03 -3.37
N ALA A 74 3.19 11.95 -2.05
CA ALA A 74 3.56 13.00 -1.11
C ALA A 74 5.08 13.26 -1.05
N HIS A 75 5.88 12.24 -1.36
CA HIS A 75 7.34 12.33 -1.49
C HIS A 75 7.82 12.65 -2.92
N GLY A 76 6.90 13.01 -3.82
CA GLY A 76 7.24 13.40 -5.20
C GLY A 76 7.58 12.23 -6.12
N LEU A 77 7.19 11.00 -5.77
CA LEU A 77 7.40 9.82 -6.60
C LEU A 77 6.13 9.48 -7.39
N ALA A 78 6.30 9.21 -8.68
CA ALA A 78 5.25 8.65 -9.52
C ALA A 78 5.04 7.16 -9.22
N ALA A 79 3.83 6.64 -9.45
CA ALA A 79 3.52 5.22 -9.24
C ALA A 79 4.44 4.28 -10.04
N SER A 80 4.89 4.68 -11.23
CA SER A 80 5.86 3.92 -12.02
C SER A 80 7.23 3.80 -11.35
N GLU A 81 7.66 4.83 -10.63
CA GLU A 81 8.94 4.83 -9.88
C GLU A 81 8.85 3.90 -8.67
N VAL A 82 7.70 3.88 -7.98
CA VAL A 82 7.42 2.92 -6.89
C VAL A 82 7.47 1.48 -7.40
N LEU A 83 6.82 1.20 -8.54
CA LEU A 83 6.85 -0.13 -9.17
C LEU A 83 8.26 -0.54 -9.60
N HIS A 84 9.06 0.41 -10.09
CA HIS A 84 10.46 0.16 -10.43
C HIS A 84 11.27 -0.22 -9.18
N ALA A 85 11.18 0.59 -8.11
CA ALA A 85 11.86 0.32 -6.84
C ALA A 85 11.44 -1.02 -6.22
N LEU A 86 10.16 -1.41 -6.33
CA LEU A 86 9.67 -2.70 -5.88
C LEU A 86 10.35 -3.86 -6.63
N ARG A 87 10.47 -3.78 -7.96
CA ARG A 87 11.15 -4.80 -8.77
C ARG A 87 12.62 -4.94 -8.38
N GLU A 88 13.33 -3.83 -8.20
CA GLU A 88 14.72 -3.84 -7.74
C GLU A 88 14.84 -4.48 -6.35
N LYS A 89 13.92 -4.16 -5.44
CA LYS A 89 13.92 -4.73 -4.08
C LYS A 89 13.64 -6.23 -4.08
N ILE A 90 12.75 -6.72 -4.94
CA ILE A 90 12.48 -8.15 -5.13
C ILE A 90 13.74 -8.86 -5.63
N ALA A 91 14.40 -8.32 -6.66
CA ALA A 91 15.63 -8.88 -7.20
C ALA A 91 16.76 -8.94 -6.15
N TYR A 92 16.94 -7.85 -5.40
CA TYR A 92 17.90 -7.80 -4.30
C TYR A 92 17.60 -8.85 -3.21
N ASN A 93 16.34 -8.97 -2.82
CA ASN A 93 15.92 -9.92 -1.78
C ASN A 93 16.08 -11.38 -2.25
N ALA A 94 15.85 -11.69 -3.53
CA ALA A 94 16.08 -13.02 -4.07
C ALA A 94 17.55 -13.43 -3.88
N VAL A 95 18.49 -12.56 -4.27
CA VAL A 95 19.94 -12.78 -4.09
C VAL A 95 20.30 -12.92 -2.61
N ARG A 96 19.73 -12.08 -1.73
CA ARG A 96 20.00 -12.14 -0.28
C ARG A 96 19.49 -13.45 0.36
N SER A 97 18.33 -13.93 -0.06
CA SER A 97 17.70 -15.14 0.47
C SER A 97 18.51 -16.39 0.16
N ASP A 98 19.11 -16.45 -1.04
CA ASP A 98 19.96 -17.57 -1.44
C ASP A 98 21.26 -17.63 -0.62
N HIS A 99 21.85 -16.48 -0.29
CA HIS A 99 23.03 -16.41 0.58
C HIS A 99 22.74 -16.84 2.02
N GLN A 100 21.51 -16.66 2.51
CA GLN A 100 21.09 -17.09 3.84
C GLN A 100 20.73 -18.57 3.90
N ARG A 101 20.27 -19.18 2.79
CA ARG A 101 19.97 -20.61 2.70
C ARG A 101 21.18 -21.49 2.43
N ALA A 102 22.28 -20.92 1.92
CA ALA A 102 23.55 -21.62 1.67
C ALA A 102 24.50 -21.66 2.88
N ARG A 103 24.07 -21.18 4.06
CA ARG A 103 24.78 -21.25 5.33
C ARG A 103 24.06 -22.21 6.28
#